data_AF-A0A3N5G9X7-F1
#
_entry.id   AF-A0A3N5G9X7-F1
#
_cell.length_a   1.000
_cell.length_b   1.000
_cell.length_c   1.000
_cell.angle_alpha   90.00
_cell.angle_beta   90.00
_cell.angle_gamma   90.00
#
_symmetry.space_group_name_H-M   'P 1'
#
loop_
_entity.id
_entity.type
_entity.pdbx_description
1 polymer ?
#
loop_
_entity_poly.entity_id
_entity_poly.type
_entity_poly.pdbx_seq_one_letter_code
_entity_poly.pdbx_strand_id
1 'polypeptide(L)' 'MPHVEIRKSGWLTTVQDAGRWGHQSRGVSVSGPMDWASHRLANRLVGNPV' A
#
# COMPACT_ATOMS: atom_id res chain seq x y z
N MET A 1 21.39 -3.96 -3.35
CA MET A 1 20.14 -3.75 -2.58
C MET A 1 19.24 -4.96 -2.83
N PRO A 2 18.58 -5.51 -1.79
CA PRO A 2 17.58 -6.53 -2.01
C PRO A 2 16.46 -5.96 -2.90
N HIS A 3 16.03 -6.75 -3.87
CA HIS A 3 14.97 -6.39 -4.81
C HIS A 3 14.07 -7.61 -5.04
N VAL A 4 12.85 -7.36 -5.50
CA VAL A 4 11.88 -8.40 -5.85
C VAL A 4 11.71 -8.38 -7.37
N GLU A 5 11.82 -9.55 -8.01
CA GLU A 5 11.57 -9.72 -9.44
C GLU A 5 10.14 -10.23 -9.67
N ILE A 6 9.37 -9.53 -10.50
CA ILE A 6 8.00 -9.94 -10.86
C ILE A 6 8.04 -10.88 -12.07
N ARG A 7 7.79 -12.17 -11.84
CA ARG A 7 7.72 -13.18 -12.93
C ARG A 7 6.39 -13.13 -13.70
N LYS A 8 5.30 -12.79 -13.02
CA LYS A 8 3.94 -12.67 -13.58
C LYS A 8 3.08 -11.77 -12.69
N SER A 9 2.42 -10.76 -13.26
CA SER A 9 1.50 -9.89 -12.53
C SER A 9 0.06 -10.42 -12.53
N GLY A 10 -0.74 -9.98 -11.56
CA GLY A 10 -2.19 -10.11 -11.60
C GLY A 10 -2.85 -9.02 -12.45
N TRP A 11 -4.19 -8.98 -12.45
CA TRP A 11 -4.98 -7.99 -13.19
C TRP A 11 -4.72 -6.54 -12.75
N LEU A 12 -4.54 -6.34 -11.44
CA LEU A 12 -4.25 -5.03 -10.85
C LEU A 12 -3.42 -5.23 -9.57
N THR A 13 -2.11 -5.35 -9.73
CA THR A 13 -1.17 -5.49 -8.61
C THR A 13 -0.44 -4.17 -8.41
N THR A 14 -0.76 -3.47 -7.31
CA THR A 14 -0.19 -2.18 -6.99
C THR A 14 0.60 -2.25 -5.68
N VAL A 15 1.59 -1.37 -5.52
CA VAL A 15 2.21 -1.08 -4.22
C VAL A 15 1.30 -0.11 -3.49
N GLN A 16 0.93 -0.40 -2.24
CA GLN A 16 0.04 0.45 -1.43
C GLN A 16 0.68 0.73 -0.07
N ASP A 17 0.55 1.97 0.39
CA ASP A 17 0.99 2.47 1.69
C ASP A 17 -0.19 3.11 2.45
N ALA A 18 0.07 3.91 3.48
CA ALA A 18 -0.97 4.57 4.27
C ALA A 18 -1.73 5.70 3.53
N GLY A 19 -1.40 5.96 2.26
CA GLY A 19 -2.05 6.97 1.44
C GLY A 19 -1.52 8.38 1.64
N ARG A 20 -2.22 9.35 1.04
CA ARG A 20 -1.76 10.72 0.77
C ARG A 20 -2.74 11.76 1.33
N TRP A 21 -2.88 11.77 2.64
CA TRP A 21 -3.80 12.68 3.34
C TRP A 21 -3.33 14.15 3.26
N GLY A 22 -4.27 15.09 3.30
CA GLY A 22 -4.01 16.53 3.32
C GLY A 22 -4.01 17.23 1.95
N HIS A 23 -4.16 16.48 0.86
CA HIS A 23 -4.18 17.02 -0.52
C HIS A 23 -5.55 16.96 -1.19
N GLN A 24 -6.61 16.58 -0.47
CA GLN A 24 -7.95 16.39 -1.01
C GLN A 24 -8.52 17.68 -1.61
N SER A 25 -8.21 18.85 -1.02
CA SER A 25 -8.63 20.17 -1.54
C SER A 25 -8.03 20.50 -2.91
N ARG A 26 -6.97 19.79 -3.32
CA ARG A 26 -6.34 19.91 -4.64
C ARG A 26 -6.79 18.80 -5.60
N GLY A 27 -7.85 18.07 -5.27
CA GLY A 27 -8.39 16.97 -6.08
C GLY A 27 -7.57 15.68 -6.01
N VAL A 28 -6.65 15.55 -5.06
CA VAL A 28 -5.83 14.34 -4.91
C VAL A 28 -6.53 13.35 -3.97
N SER A 29 -6.92 12.20 -4.52
CA SER A 29 -7.48 11.09 -3.73
C SER A 29 -6.47 10.55 -2.72
N VAL A 30 -6.99 10.17 -1.54
CA VAL A 30 -6.19 9.62 -0.43
C VAL A 30 -5.43 8.35 -0.83
N SER A 31 -5.99 7.50 -1.69
CA SER A 31 -5.40 6.18 -2.03
C SER A 31 -5.24 5.28 -0.79
N GLY A 32 -4.22 4.44 -0.77
CA GLY A 32 -4.00 3.42 0.25
C GLY A 32 -4.75 2.11 0.00
N PRO A 33 -4.54 1.10 0.88
CA PRO A 33 -5.15 -0.21 0.73
C PRO A 33 -6.67 -0.11 0.79
N MET A 34 -7.35 -0.87 -0.07
CA MET A 34 -8.81 -1.02 -0.01
C MET A 34 -9.26 -1.73 1.27
N ASP A 35 -8.45 -2.67 1.77
CA ASP A 35 -8.63 -3.33 3.07
C ASP A 35 -7.50 -2.96 4.04
N TRP A 36 -7.82 -2.04 4.95
CA TRP A 36 -6.90 -1.55 5.97
C TRP A 36 -6.57 -2.57 7.06
N ALA A 37 -7.50 -3.47 7.40
CA ALA A 37 -7.28 -4.45 8.45
C ALA A 37 -6.20 -5.44 8.00
N SER A 38 -6.33 -5.96 6.78
CA SER A 38 -5.35 -6.88 6.19
C SER A 38 -3.99 -6.22 5.98
N HIS A 39 -3.96 -4.98 5.49
CA HIS A 39 -2.70 -4.24 5.30
C HIS A 39 -1.93 -4.03 6.62
N ARG A 40 -2.63 -3.65 7.69
CA ARG A 40 -2.03 -3.46 9.02
C ARG A 40 -1.53 -4.78 9.61
N LEU A 41 -2.33 -5.84 9.47
CA LEU A 41 -1.95 -7.17 9.94
C LEU A 41 -0.66 -7.65 9.26
N ALA A 42 -0.58 -7.56 7.92
CA ALA A 42 0.58 -8.01 7.15
C ALA A 42 1.88 -7.28 7.56
N ASN A 43 1.82 -5.95 7.70
CA ASN A 43 2.98 -5.17 8.15
C ASN A 43 3.40 -5.53 9.59
N ARG A 44 2.42 -5.68 10.50
CA ARG A 44 2.71 -6.04 11.90
C ARG A 44 3.35 -7.42 12.03
N LEU A 45 2.96 -8.38 11.19
CA LEU A 45 3.53 -9.74 11.18
C LEU A 45 5.03 -9.74 10.86
N VAL A 46 5.53 -8.76 10.11
CA VAL A 46 6.96 -8.61 9.79
C VAL A 46 7.64 -7.51 10.62
N GLY A 47 6.95 -6.96 11.63
CA GLY A 47 7.50 -5.95 12.54
C GLY A 47 7.56 -4.52 11.97
N ASN A 48 6.87 -4.23 10.88
CA ASN A 48 6.83 -2.89 10.29
C ASN A 48 5.84 -1.97 11.04
N PRO A 49 6.14 -0.66 11.14
CA PRO A 49 5.16 0.33 11.57
C PRO A 49 4.08 0.53 10.50
N VAL A 50 2.87 0.91 10.93
CA VAL A 50 1.73 1.22 10.05
C VAL A 50 1.05 2.49 10.49
#